data_AF-A0A243S227-F1
#
_entry.id   AF-A0A243S227-F1
#
_cell.length_a   1.000
_cell.length_b   1.000
_cell.length_c   1.000
_cell.angle_alpha   90.00
_cell.angle_beta   90.00
_cell.angle_gamma   90.00
#
_symmetry.space_group_name_H-M   'P 1'
#
loop_
_entity.id
_entity.type
_entity.pdbx_description
1 polymer ?
#
loop_
_entity_poly.entity_id
_entity_poly.type
_entity_poly.pdbx_seq_one_letter_code
_entity_poly.pdbx_strand_id
1 'polypeptide(L)'
;MSESGTEPKAEEMWDPQVARWRDPEGDYVLPPALRSLPRPWDECDWSRIEELPRSDERLAEARRVVTVLLDAPELAPRVPQPPSPGLLWHVWEEFHQAVATKMPRTSQVTWCGVDELVRAYQSRPQLYPLLQRHVEAAMLAMIPSLRDDIADSVFRWLALDPDLGRFADWTVDLAERCVTEDIVADSAIELLGTMGGPEARAALERLSVKPDGPASWENAEAAQSMLFERWSEETNC
;
A
#
# COMPACT_ATOMS: atom_id res chain seq x y z
N MET A 1 37.42 -11.98 -34.42
CA MET A 1 36.10 -11.61 -33.86
C MET A 1 36.20 -11.86 -32.38
N SER A 2 36.36 -10.80 -31.60
CA SER A 2 36.40 -10.91 -30.14
C SER A 2 34.97 -10.77 -29.64
N GLU A 3 34.44 -11.83 -29.06
CA GLU A 3 33.21 -11.78 -28.30
C GLU A 3 33.44 -10.83 -27.12
N SER A 4 32.86 -9.64 -27.19
CA SER A 4 32.79 -8.75 -26.03
C SER A 4 31.83 -9.39 -25.03
N GLY A 5 32.37 -10.22 -24.13
CA GLY A 5 31.70 -10.62 -22.91
C GLY A 5 31.29 -9.35 -22.19
N THR A 6 30.01 -9.01 -22.31
CA THR A 6 29.43 -7.90 -21.57
C THR A 6 29.38 -8.38 -20.14
N GLU A 7 30.17 -7.76 -19.26
CA GLU A 7 30.09 -8.08 -17.83
C GLU A 7 28.62 -7.98 -17.39
N PRO A 8 28.08 -8.99 -16.68
CA PRO A 8 26.71 -8.93 -16.20
C PRO A 8 26.54 -7.65 -15.38
N LYS A 9 25.49 -6.87 -15.69
CA LYS A 9 25.20 -5.63 -14.97
C LYS A 9 25.03 -5.96 -13.48
N ALA A 10 25.41 -5.04 -12.60
CA ALA A 10 25.29 -5.23 -11.14
C ALA A 10 23.89 -5.71 -10.70
N GLU A 11 22.85 -5.34 -11.45
CA GLU A 11 21.45 -5.77 -11.32
C GLU A 11 21.29 -7.29 -11.45
N GLU A 12 21.94 -7.89 -12.45
CA GLU A 12 21.88 -9.32 -12.73
C GLU A 12 22.67 -10.14 -11.72
N MET A 13 23.61 -9.55 -10.97
CA MET A 13 24.44 -10.27 -10.01
C MET A 13 23.90 -10.23 -8.59
N TRP A 14 22.98 -9.32 -8.28
CA TRP A 14 22.37 -9.25 -6.95
C TRP A 14 21.47 -10.46 -6.70
N ASP A 15 21.72 -11.16 -5.60
CA ASP A 15 20.88 -12.24 -5.08
C ASP A 15 20.21 -11.74 -3.79
N PRO A 16 18.87 -11.60 -3.76
CA PRO A 16 18.18 -11.10 -2.59
C PRO A 16 18.13 -12.12 -1.44
N GLN A 17 18.54 -13.37 -1.67
CA GLN A 17 18.52 -14.47 -0.70
C GLN A 17 17.14 -14.69 -0.06
N VAL A 18 16.07 -14.39 -0.81
CA VAL A 18 14.70 -14.61 -0.38
C VAL A 18 14.30 -16.04 -0.72
N ALA A 19 14.05 -16.83 0.31
CA ALA A 19 13.40 -18.12 0.11
C ALA A 19 11.94 -17.91 -0.29
N ARG A 20 11.49 -18.65 -1.30
CA ARG A 20 10.07 -18.68 -1.67
C ARG A 20 9.23 -19.16 -0.48
N TRP A 21 8.43 -18.26 0.06
CA TRP A 21 7.56 -18.58 1.18
C TRP A 21 6.40 -19.47 0.71
N ARG A 22 5.95 -20.35 1.60
CA ARG A 22 4.85 -21.28 1.33
C ARG A 22 3.74 -20.98 2.30
N ASP A 23 2.58 -20.63 1.75
CA ASP A 23 1.37 -20.50 2.53
C ASP A 23 0.87 -21.91 2.92
N PRO A 24 0.59 -22.18 4.21
CA PRO A 24 0.06 -23.48 4.64
C PRO A 24 -1.33 -23.81 4.06
N GLU A 25 -2.09 -22.80 3.61
CA GLU A 25 -3.44 -22.95 3.07
C GLU A 25 -3.47 -23.24 1.56
N GLY A 26 -2.33 -23.10 0.86
CA GLY A 26 -2.27 -23.41 -0.57
C GLY A 26 -1.20 -22.65 -1.34
N ASP A 27 -1.43 -22.49 -2.64
CA ASP A 27 -0.48 -21.88 -3.57
C ASP A 27 -0.61 -20.34 -3.60
N TYR A 28 -0.54 -19.69 -2.44
CA TYR A 28 -0.74 -18.25 -2.32
C TYR A 28 0.57 -17.48 -2.16
N VAL A 29 0.63 -16.30 -2.80
CA VAL A 29 1.77 -15.37 -2.73
C VAL A 29 1.54 -14.26 -1.72
N LEU A 30 0.27 -13.90 -1.49
CA LEU A 30 -0.13 -12.86 -0.56
C LEU A 30 -0.63 -13.44 0.75
N PRO A 31 -0.39 -12.76 1.89
CA PRO A 31 -0.85 -13.20 3.19
C PRO A 31 -2.38 -13.25 3.31
N PRO A 32 -2.92 -14.07 4.24
CA PRO A 32 -4.37 -14.20 4.46
C PRO A 32 -5.08 -12.87 4.68
N ALA A 33 -4.42 -11.91 5.36
CA ALA A 33 -4.96 -10.58 5.64
C ALA A 33 -5.32 -9.78 4.37
N LEU A 34 -4.56 -9.92 3.28
CA LEU A 34 -4.91 -9.30 1.99
C LEU A 34 -5.92 -10.16 1.21
N ARG A 35 -5.76 -11.49 1.23
CA ARG A 35 -6.58 -12.41 0.44
C ARG A 35 -8.03 -12.50 0.89
N SER A 36 -8.28 -12.21 2.17
CA SER A 36 -9.61 -12.35 2.79
C SER A 36 -10.41 -11.06 2.81
N LEU A 37 -9.89 -9.99 2.21
CA LEU A 37 -10.58 -8.71 2.14
C LEU A 37 -11.89 -8.84 1.33
N PRO A 38 -12.95 -8.14 1.74
CA PRO A 38 -14.21 -8.15 1.01
C PRO A 38 -14.11 -7.35 -0.29
N ARG A 39 -14.91 -7.73 -1.28
CA ARG A 39 -15.05 -6.94 -2.51
C ARG A 39 -15.76 -5.61 -2.24
N PRO A 40 -15.34 -4.52 -2.90
CA PRO A 40 -14.31 -4.45 -3.96
C PRO A 40 -12.89 -4.11 -3.46
N TRP A 41 -12.64 -4.11 -2.15
CA TRP A 41 -11.36 -3.70 -1.57
C TRP A 41 -10.22 -4.67 -1.91
N ASP A 42 -10.51 -5.94 -2.19
CA ASP A 42 -9.54 -6.94 -2.65
C ASP A 42 -9.11 -6.77 -4.12
N GLU A 43 -9.70 -5.81 -4.85
CA GLU A 43 -9.44 -5.56 -6.28
C GLU A 43 -8.65 -4.26 -6.54
N CYS A 44 -8.49 -3.38 -5.54
CA CYS A 44 -7.93 -2.03 -5.69
C CYS A 44 -8.52 -1.21 -6.87
N ASP A 45 -9.75 -1.53 -7.29
CA ASP A 45 -10.40 -0.86 -8.43
C ASP A 45 -11.14 0.39 -7.95
N TRP A 46 -10.47 1.53 -8.04
CA TRP A 46 -11.03 2.83 -7.63
C TRP A 46 -12.38 3.12 -8.29
N SER A 47 -12.56 2.79 -9.57
CA SER A 47 -13.81 3.09 -10.30
C SER A 47 -15.03 2.39 -9.69
N ARG A 48 -14.81 1.21 -9.09
CA ARG A 48 -15.86 0.46 -8.40
C ARG A 48 -15.99 0.88 -6.94
N ILE A 49 -14.88 1.25 -6.30
CA ILE A 49 -14.84 1.69 -4.92
C ILE A 49 -15.56 3.05 -4.78
N GLU A 50 -15.29 4.01 -5.65
CA GLU A 50 -15.89 5.35 -5.59
C GLU A 50 -17.42 5.32 -5.69
N GLU A 51 -17.97 4.35 -6.40
CA GLU A 51 -19.41 4.13 -6.59
C GLU A 51 -20.10 3.41 -5.42
N LEU A 52 -19.35 2.89 -4.44
CA LEU A 52 -19.94 2.16 -3.32
C LEU A 52 -20.94 3.02 -2.52
N PRO A 53 -22.08 2.46 -2.09
CA PRO A 53 -23.04 3.20 -1.29
C PRO A 53 -22.47 3.53 0.08
N ARG A 54 -22.72 4.75 0.56
CA ARG A 54 -22.33 5.24 1.89
C ARG A 54 -23.29 4.71 2.96
N SER A 55 -23.48 3.39 3.02
CA SER A 55 -24.31 2.74 4.03
C SER A 55 -23.50 2.36 5.26
N ASP A 56 -24.17 2.15 6.39
CA ASP A 56 -23.51 1.76 7.65
C ASP A 56 -22.83 0.39 7.53
N GLU A 57 -23.35 -0.52 6.70
CA GLU A 57 -22.69 -1.80 6.42
C GLU A 57 -21.35 -1.60 5.71
N ARG A 58 -21.28 -0.65 4.77
CA ARG A 58 -20.03 -0.32 4.05
C ARG A 58 -19.05 0.44 4.92
N LEU A 59 -19.52 1.33 5.79
CA LEU A 59 -18.67 1.95 6.80
C LEU A 59 -18.08 0.91 7.76
N ALA A 60 -18.90 -0.02 8.24
CA ALA A 60 -18.44 -1.10 9.11
C ALA A 60 -17.43 -2.02 8.38
N GLU A 61 -17.61 -2.21 7.08
CA GLU A 61 -16.65 -2.93 6.24
C GLU A 61 -15.34 -2.17 6.06
N ALA A 62 -15.37 -0.89 5.69
CA ALA A 62 -14.21 -0.02 5.58
C ALA A 62 -13.39 0.00 6.87
N ARG A 63 -14.06 0.16 8.02
CA ARG A 63 -13.43 0.05 9.34
C ARG A 63 -12.69 -1.27 9.53
N ARG A 64 -13.33 -2.40 9.18
CA ARG A 64 -12.70 -3.73 9.28
C ARG A 64 -11.49 -3.86 8.35
N VAL A 65 -11.58 -3.36 7.12
CA VAL A 65 -10.46 -3.39 6.17
C VAL A 65 -9.25 -2.65 6.74
N VAL A 66 -9.39 -1.38 7.13
CA VAL A 66 -8.27 -0.59 7.67
C VAL A 66 -7.71 -1.21 8.96
N THR A 67 -8.57 -1.74 9.82
CA THR A 67 -8.13 -2.45 11.05
C THR A 67 -7.27 -3.68 10.70
N VAL A 68 -7.69 -4.50 9.74
CA VAL A 68 -6.90 -5.66 9.28
C VAL A 68 -5.56 -5.23 8.70
N LEU A 69 -5.54 -4.14 7.91
CA LEU A 69 -4.30 -3.63 7.31
C LEU A 69 -3.31 -3.10 8.35
N LEU A 70 -3.80 -2.52 9.44
CA LEU A 70 -3.00 -2.03 10.56
C LEU A 70 -2.47 -3.16 11.46
N ASP A 71 -3.31 -4.13 11.78
CA ASP A 71 -3.02 -5.09 12.84
C ASP A 71 -2.27 -6.34 12.34
N ALA A 72 -2.15 -6.55 11.03
CA ALA A 72 -1.52 -7.72 10.43
C ALA A 72 0.00 -7.51 10.19
N PRO A 73 0.90 -8.06 11.03
CA PRO A 73 2.35 -7.85 10.92
C PRO A 73 2.94 -8.41 9.62
N GLU A 74 2.32 -9.43 9.04
CA GLU A 74 2.75 -10.03 7.78
C GLU A 74 2.57 -9.11 6.56
N LEU A 75 1.91 -7.95 6.72
CA LEU A 75 1.77 -6.92 5.69
C LEU A 75 2.95 -5.96 5.60
N ALA A 76 3.91 -6.06 6.52
CA ALA A 76 5.16 -5.32 6.47
C ALA A 76 6.37 -6.28 6.44
N PRO A 77 6.45 -7.18 5.44
CA PRO A 77 7.57 -8.10 5.35
C PRO A 77 8.88 -7.33 5.16
N ARG A 78 9.98 -7.86 5.70
CA ARG A 78 11.31 -7.31 5.42
C ARG A 78 11.67 -7.57 3.96
N VAL A 79 11.67 -6.51 3.15
CA VAL A 79 12.11 -6.55 1.75
C VAL A 79 13.61 -6.27 1.67
N PRO A 80 14.42 -7.16 1.09
CA PRO A 80 15.83 -6.86 0.83
C PRO A 80 15.97 -5.66 -0.11
N GLN A 81 16.77 -4.69 0.31
CA GLN A 81 17.02 -3.50 -0.49
C GLN A 81 18.02 -3.82 -1.62
N PRO A 82 17.73 -3.42 -2.86
CA PRO A 82 18.69 -3.54 -3.94
C PRO A 82 19.93 -2.66 -3.66
N PRO A 83 21.10 -2.98 -4.25
CA PRO A 83 22.36 -2.27 -3.96
C PRO A 83 22.38 -0.81 -4.42
N SER A 84 21.44 -0.40 -5.26
CA SER A 84 21.19 1.00 -5.59
C SER A 84 19.69 1.28 -5.53
N PRO A 85 19.26 2.44 -4.99
CA PRO A 85 17.89 2.90 -5.10
C PRO A 85 17.45 2.92 -6.57
N GLY A 86 16.23 2.47 -6.84
CA GLY A 86 15.63 2.48 -8.19
C GLY A 86 16.10 1.38 -9.14
N LEU A 87 17.15 0.62 -8.81
CA LEU A 87 17.83 -0.31 -9.73
C LEU A 87 16.90 -1.37 -10.34
N LEU A 88 15.96 -1.88 -9.55
CA LEU A 88 14.96 -2.87 -10.00
C LEU A 88 13.54 -2.32 -9.95
N TRP A 89 13.37 -1.06 -9.54
CA TRP A 89 12.06 -0.49 -9.24
C TRP A 89 11.14 -0.52 -10.46
N HIS A 90 11.58 0.02 -11.59
CA HIS A 90 10.76 0.05 -12.81
C HIS A 90 10.47 -1.34 -13.38
N VAL A 91 11.40 -2.29 -13.21
CA VAL A 91 11.20 -3.68 -13.65
C VAL A 91 10.15 -4.37 -12.77
N TRP A 92 10.20 -4.12 -11.46
CA TRP A 92 9.22 -4.64 -10.52
C TRP A 92 7.86 -3.99 -10.72
N GLU A 93 7.80 -2.68 -10.91
CA GLU A 93 6.57 -1.93 -11.22
C GLU A 93 5.87 -2.50 -12.46
N GLU A 94 6.61 -2.73 -13.55
CA GLU A 94 6.04 -3.36 -14.75
C GLU A 94 5.49 -4.76 -14.47
N PHE A 95 6.21 -5.55 -13.66
CA PHE A 95 5.76 -6.89 -13.29
C PHE A 95 4.55 -6.88 -12.36
N HIS A 96 4.52 -6.00 -11.35
CA HIS A 96 3.38 -5.80 -10.46
C HIS A 96 2.14 -5.38 -11.25
N GLN A 97 2.30 -4.50 -12.23
CA GLN A 97 1.19 -4.13 -13.13
C GLN A 97 0.68 -5.35 -13.93
N ALA A 98 1.57 -6.23 -14.38
CA ALA A 98 1.18 -7.46 -15.07
C ALA A 98 0.46 -8.43 -14.13
N VAL A 99 0.90 -8.54 -12.87
CA VAL A 99 0.22 -9.30 -11.81
C VAL A 99 -1.19 -8.73 -11.59
N ALA A 100 -1.33 -7.43 -11.34
CA ALA A 100 -2.61 -6.75 -11.14
C ALA A 100 -3.56 -6.94 -12.34
N THR A 101 -3.03 -6.93 -13.57
CA THR A 101 -3.84 -7.12 -14.78
C THR A 101 -4.36 -8.57 -14.93
N LYS A 102 -3.57 -9.56 -14.52
CA LYS A 102 -3.86 -10.98 -14.78
C LYS A 102 -4.48 -11.71 -13.58
N MET A 103 -4.20 -11.24 -12.38
CA MET A 103 -4.71 -11.71 -11.11
C MET A 103 -5.25 -10.51 -10.32
N PRO A 104 -6.37 -9.90 -10.77
CA PRO A 104 -6.83 -8.61 -10.26
C PRO A 104 -7.30 -8.63 -8.81
N ARG A 105 -7.63 -9.81 -8.27
CA ARG A 105 -7.95 -9.96 -6.84
C ARG A 105 -6.75 -10.44 -6.07
N THR A 106 -6.56 -9.93 -4.86
CA THR A 106 -5.52 -10.41 -3.93
C THR A 106 -5.59 -11.92 -3.71
N SER A 107 -6.80 -12.48 -3.63
CA SER A 107 -7.06 -13.93 -3.52
C SER A 107 -6.66 -14.76 -4.75
N GLN A 108 -6.43 -14.13 -5.90
CA GLN A 108 -6.02 -14.79 -7.15
C GLN A 108 -4.50 -14.82 -7.33
N VAL A 109 -3.74 -14.07 -6.53
CA VAL A 109 -2.28 -13.98 -6.65
C VAL A 109 -1.64 -15.27 -6.12
N THR A 110 -1.36 -16.17 -7.06
CA THR A 110 -0.82 -17.52 -6.79
C THR A 110 0.58 -17.67 -7.35
N TRP A 111 1.36 -18.56 -6.74
CA TRP A 111 2.74 -18.82 -7.15
C TRP A 111 2.78 -19.45 -8.54
N CYS A 112 1.83 -20.34 -8.86
CA CYS A 112 1.63 -20.88 -10.20
C CYS A 112 1.36 -19.78 -11.24
N GLY A 113 0.45 -18.84 -10.94
CA GLY A 113 0.13 -17.72 -11.82
C GLY A 113 1.32 -16.77 -12.01
N VAL A 114 2.06 -16.47 -10.94
CA VAL A 114 3.31 -15.70 -10.99
C VAL A 114 4.35 -16.37 -11.89
N ASP A 115 4.55 -17.70 -11.76
CA ASP A 115 5.50 -18.43 -12.61
C ASP A 115 5.07 -18.47 -14.08
N GLU A 116 3.77 -18.53 -14.36
CA GLU A 116 3.24 -18.37 -15.73
C GLU A 116 3.52 -16.98 -16.30
N LEU A 117 3.38 -15.92 -15.49
CA LEU A 117 3.75 -14.56 -15.91
C LEU A 117 5.24 -14.44 -16.18
N VAL A 118 6.11 -14.93 -15.29
CA VAL A 118 7.56 -14.92 -15.53
C VAL A 118 7.91 -15.66 -16.83
N ARG A 119 7.28 -16.81 -17.09
CA ARG A 119 7.47 -17.55 -18.35
C ARG A 119 6.98 -16.78 -19.58
N ALA A 120 5.89 -16.03 -19.48
CA ALA A 120 5.41 -15.19 -20.58
C ALA A 120 6.41 -14.09 -20.97
N TYR A 121 7.30 -13.70 -20.04
CA TYR A 121 8.36 -12.71 -20.29
C TYR A 121 9.62 -13.31 -20.93
N GLN A 122 9.69 -14.63 -21.18
CA GLN A 122 10.84 -15.29 -21.83
C GLN A 122 11.30 -14.63 -23.13
N SER A 123 10.37 -14.07 -23.89
CA SER A 123 10.65 -13.36 -25.15
C SER A 123 11.28 -11.98 -24.96
N ARG A 124 11.43 -11.51 -23.70
CA ARG A 124 12.00 -10.21 -23.32
C ARG A 124 13.37 -10.40 -22.68
N PRO A 125 14.46 -10.43 -23.48
CA PRO A 125 15.79 -10.85 -23.03
C PRO A 125 16.40 -9.95 -21.95
N GLN A 126 15.93 -8.72 -21.78
CA GLN A 126 16.41 -7.80 -20.74
C GLN A 126 15.65 -7.96 -19.40
N LEU A 127 14.38 -8.37 -19.44
CA LEU A 127 13.53 -8.45 -18.25
C LEU A 127 13.49 -9.86 -17.67
N TYR A 128 13.48 -10.88 -18.53
CA TYR A 128 13.33 -12.27 -18.09
C TYR A 128 14.40 -12.75 -17.10
N PRO A 129 15.71 -12.49 -17.31
CA PRO A 129 16.73 -12.92 -16.36
C PRO A 129 16.59 -12.25 -14.99
N LEU A 130 16.16 -10.99 -14.96
CA LEU A 130 15.91 -10.24 -13.73
C LEU A 130 14.69 -10.81 -13.00
N LEU A 131 13.57 -11.00 -13.71
CA LEU A 131 12.36 -11.58 -13.12
C LEU A 131 12.62 -12.99 -12.56
N GLN A 132 13.33 -13.86 -13.29
CA GLN A 132 13.65 -15.19 -12.78
C GLN A 132 14.45 -15.18 -11.47
N ARG A 133 15.30 -14.17 -11.25
CA ARG A 133 16.16 -14.08 -10.08
C ARG A 133 15.50 -13.35 -8.92
N HIS A 134 14.62 -12.40 -9.21
CA HIS A 134 14.11 -11.43 -8.24
C HIS A 134 12.61 -11.55 -7.98
N VAL A 135 11.90 -12.51 -8.59
CA VAL A 135 10.43 -12.61 -8.45
C VAL A 135 9.99 -12.74 -7.00
N GLU A 136 10.67 -13.52 -6.16
CA GLU A 136 10.30 -13.65 -4.75
C GLU A 136 10.44 -12.32 -4.00
N ALA A 137 11.54 -11.59 -4.23
CA ALA A 137 11.76 -10.28 -3.63
C ALA A 137 10.76 -9.24 -4.15
N ALA A 138 10.45 -9.27 -5.46
CA ALA A 138 9.46 -8.41 -6.07
C ALA A 138 8.07 -8.65 -5.47
N MET A 139 7.66 -9.91 -5.29
CA MET A 139 6.36 -10.21 -4.69
C MET A 139 6.29 -9.79 -3.21
N LEU A 140 7.38 -9.91 -2.44
CA LEU A 140 7.44 -9.36 -1.08
C LEU A 140 7.31 -7.83 -1.07
N ALA A 141 7.96 -7.15 -2.01
CA ALA A 141 7.89 -5.70 -2.16
C ALA A 141 6.48 -5.20 -2.51
N MET A 142 5.67 -6.03 -3.17
CA MET A 142 4.29 -5.70 -3.53
C MET A 142 3.34 -5.69 -2.33
N ILE A 143 3.65 -6.41 -1.25
CA ILE A 143 2.74 -6.56 -0.10
C ILE A 143 2.49 -5.21 0.60
N PRO A 144 3.52 -4.43 0.99
CA PRO A 144 3.31 -3.09 1.55
C PRO A 144 2.60 -2.14 0.57
N SER A 145 2.95 -2.18 -0.72
CA SER A 145 2.29 -1.33 -1.73
C SER A 145 0.79 -1.62 -1.85
N LEU A 146 0.39 -2.90 -1.87
CA LEU A 146 -1.03 -3.26 -1.87
C LEU A 146 -1.72 -2.88 -0.55
N ARG A 147 -1.03 -3.01 0.60
CA ARG A 147 -1.58 -2.54 1.88
C ARG A 147 -1.92 -1.06 1.81
N ASP A 148 -0.99 -0.26 1.29
CA ASP A 148 -1.14 1.18 1.20
C ASP A 148 -2.20 1.55 0.15
N ASP A 149 -2.17 0.99 -1.07
CA ASP A 149 -3.18 1.27 -2.11
C ASP A 149 -4.62 0.96 -1.63
N ILE A 150 -4.81 -0.13 -0.89
CA ILE A 150 -6.12 -0.49 -0.35
C ILE A 150 -6.53 0.50 0.75
N ALA A 151 -5.63 0.84 1.66
CA ALA A 151 -5.90 1.82 2.71
C ALA A 151 -6.23 3.21 2.12
N ASP A 152 -5.49 3.64 1.09
CA ASP A 152 -5.76 4.88 0.34
C ASP A 152 -7.18 4.87 -0.22
N SER A 153 -7.55 3.79 -0.89
CA SER A 153 -8.88 3.65 -1.49
C SER A 153 -10.00 3.75 -0.45
N VAL A 154 -9.78 3.23 0.77
CA VAL A 154 -10.74 3.35 1.88
C VAL A 154 -10.85 4.79 2.34
N PHE A 155 -9.72 5.46 2.61
CA PHE A 155 -9.75 6.84 3.11
C PHE A 155 -10.33 7.81 2.08
N ARG A 156 -9.97 7.67 0.80
CA ARG A 156 -10.58 8.45 -0.28
C ARG A 156 -12.07 8.18 -0.42
N TRP A 157 -12.50 6.92 -0.25
CA TRP A 157 -13.93 6.61 -0.26
C TRP A 157 -14.70 7.23 0.91
N LEU A 158 -14.10 7.25 2.11
CA LEU A 158 -14.64 7.91 3.31
C LEU A 158 -14.73 9.43 3.13
N ALA A 159 -13.71 10.05 2.53
CA ALA A 159 -13.67 11.50 2.28
C ALA A 159 -14.78 12.00 1.36
N LEU A 160 -15.36 11.11 0.54
CA LEU A 160 -16.50 11.41 -0.33
C LEU A 160 -17.85 11.44 0.41
N ASP A 161 -17.90 11.07 1.69
CA ASP A 161 -19.13 11.10 2.47
C ASP A 161 -19.53 12.55 2.82
N PRO A 162 -20.79 12.96 2.59
CA PRO A 162 -21.24 14.32 2.90
C PRO A 162 -21.34 14.61 4.41
N ASP A 163 -21.37 13.58 5.26
CA ASP A 163 -21.43 13.70 6.72
C ASP A 163 -20.30 12.89 7.38
N LEU A 164 -19.10 13.44 7.34
CA LEU A 164 -17.91 12.83 7.96
C LEU A 164 -18.04 12.65 9.48
N GLY A 165 -18.97 13.37 10.14
CA GLY A 165 -19.18 13.29 11.58
C GLY A 165 -19.75 11.94 12.03
N ARG A 166 -20.51 11.26 11.17
CA ARG A 166 -21.22 10.02 11.52
C ARG A 166 -20.34 8.80 11.78
N PHE A 167 -19.05 8.88 11.47
CA PHE A 167 -18.06 7.83 11.70
C PHE A 167 -16.79 8.33 12.39
N ALA A 168 -16.81 9.56 12.91
CA ALA A 168 -15.63 10.18 13.49
C ALA A 168 -15.08 9.44 14.72
N ASP A 169 -15.96 8.73 15.44
CA ASP A 169 -15.67 7.98 16.65
C ASP A 169 -14.61 6.87 16.48
N TRP A 170 -14.48 6.32 15.27
CA TRP A 170 -13.46 5.32 14.96
C TRP A 170 -12.46 5.78 13.91
N THR A 171 -12.87 6.66 12.98
CA THR A 171 -12.02 7.04 11.85
C THR A 171 -10.84 7.92 12.29
N VAL A 172 -11.02 8.80 13.29
CA VAL A 172 -9.92 9.63 13.81
C VAL A 172 -8.79 8.77 14.35
N ASP A 173 -9.12 7.81 15.21
CA ASP A 173 -8.14 6.91 15.83
C ASP A 173 -7.44 6.03 14.79
N LEU A 174 -8.16 5.52 13.78
CA LEU A 174 -7.54 4.72 12.73
C LEU A 174 -6.66 5.56 11.80
N ALA A 175 -7.07 6.78 11.43
CA ALA A 175 -6.26 7.67 10.62
C ALA A 175 -4.96 8.05 11.35
N GLU A 176 -5.03 8.38 12.64
CA GLU A 176 -3.84 8.68 13.44
C GLU A 176 -2.88 7.49 13.54
N ARG A 177 -3.41 6.28 13.73
CA ARG A 177 -2.60 5.05 13.72
C ARG A 177 -1.98 4.79 12.35
N CYS A 178 -2.71 5.00 11.25
CA CYS A 178 -2.19 4.89 9.90
C CYS A 178 -1.01 5.84 9.66
N VAL A 179 -1.12 7.11 10.05
CA VAL A 179 0.00 8.06 9.95
C VAL A 179 1.18 7.63 10.80
N THR A 180 0.93 7.18 12.04
CA THR A 180 1.98 6.73 12.97
C THR A 180 2.77 5.55 12.41
N GLU A 181 2.08 4.59 11.79
CA GLU A 181 2.66 3.39 11.17
C GLU A 181 3.13 3.59 9.72
N ASP A 182 3.12 4.84 9.23
CA ASP A 182 3.48 5.23 7.86
C ASP A 182 2.70 4.46 6.79
N ILE A 183 1.37 4.40 6.97
CA ILE A 183 0.38 3.79 6.08
C ILE A 183 -0.47 4.90 5.51
N VAL A 184 -0.31 5.20 4.22
CA VAL A 184 -1.07 6.25 3.49
C VAL A 184 -1.25 7.52 4.31
N ALA A 185 -0.15 8.02 4.86
CA ALA A 185 -0.14 9.15 5.77
C ALA A 185 -0.83 10.38 5.17
N ASP A 186 -0.59 10.67 3.89
CA ASP A 186 -1.18 11.81 3.18
C ASP A 186 -2.71 11.76 3.18
N SER A 187 -3.30 10.65 2.72
CA SER A 187 -4.76 10.49 2.64
C SER A 187 -5.42 10.46 4.03
N ALA A 188 -4.73 9.91 5.03
CA ALA A 188 -5.19 9.93 6.42
C ALA A 188 -5.16 11.35 7.02
N ILE A 189 -4.10 12.13 6.77
CA ILE A 189 -3.99 13.53 7.18
C ILE A 189 -5.05 14.39 6.48
N GLU A 190 -5.24 14.20 5.18
CA GLU A 190 -6.26 14.90 4.38
C GLU A 190 -7.67 14.63 4.92
N LEU A 191 -7.98 13.38 5.27
CA LEU A 191 -9.27 13.04 5.87
C LEU A 191 -9.46 13.72 7.23
N LEU A 192 -8.45 13.69 8.12
CA LEU A 192 -8.51 14.37 9.41
C LEU A 192 -8.74 15.88 9.25
N GLY A 193 -8.05 16.51 8.29
CA GLY A 193 -8.26 17.92 7.94
C GLY A 193 -9.66 18.19 7.42
N THR A 194 -10.17 17.33 6.55
CA THR A 194 -11.51 17.47 5.96
C THR A 194 -12.61 17.29 7.01
N MET A 195 -12.43 16.42 8.00
CA MET A 195 -13.37 16.24 9.12
C MET A 195 -13.53 17.50 9.97
N GLY A 196 -12.43 18.22 10.26
CA GLY A 196 -12.47 19.54 10.91
C GLY A 196 -13.01 19.60 12.35
N GLY A 197 -13.30 18.45 12.98
CA GLY A 197 -13.80 18.37 14.35
C GLY A 197 -12.71 18.49 15.43
N PRO A 198 -13.07 18.72 16.71
CA PRO A 198 -12.10 18.87 17.81
C PRO A 198 -11.17 17.65 17.96
N GLU A 199 -11.70 16.44 17.79
CA GLU A 199 -10.94 15.20 17.90
C GLU A 199 -9.95 15.05 16.75
N ALA A 200 -10.36 15.38 15.52
CA ALA A 200 -9.49 15.35 14.34
C ALA A 200 -8.38 16.40 14.43
N ARG A 201 -8.70 17.60 14.92
CA ARG A 201 -7.71 18.64 15.23
C ARG A 201 -6.69 18.15 16.25
N ALA A 202 -7.16 17.56 17.36
CA ALA A 202 -6.28 17.07 18.40
C ALA A 202 -5.36 15.94 17.89
N ALA A 203 -5.85 15.09 16.98
CA ALA A 203 -5.02 14.09 16.30
C ALA A 203 -3.95 14.74 15.42
N LEU A 204 -4.30 15.72 14.58
CA LEU A 204 -3.33 16.47 13.77
C LEU A 204 -2.28 17.19 14.65
N GLU A 205 -2.68 17.76 15.78
CA GLU A 205 -1.76 18.39 16.74
C GLU A 205 -0.75 17.37 17.29
N ARG A 206 -1.19 16.16 17.64
CA ARG A 206 -0.29 15.06 18.06
C ARG A 206 0.62 14.59 16.93
N LEU A 207 0.12 14.50 15.70
CA LEU A 207 0.92 14.09 14.54
C LEU A 207 1.97 15.15 14.15
N SER A 208 1.66 16.43 14.36
CA SER A 208 2.55 17.55 14.01
C SER A 208 3.86 17.62 14.80
N VAL A 209 3.94 16.93 15.95
CA VAL A 209 5.16 16.86 16.75
C VAL A 209 6.06 15.69 16.38
N LYS A 210 5.72 14.96 15.30
CA LYS A 210 6.30 13.69 14.88
C LYS A 210 6.12 12.58 15.94
N PRO A 211 5.23 11.60 15.70
CA PRO A 211 5.07 10.49 16.63
C PRO A 211 6.29 9.56 16.66
N ASP A 212 6.39 8.81 17.75
CA ASP A 212 7.29 7.66 17.85
C ASP A 212 6.81 6.57 16.89
N GLY A 213 7.67 6.08 16.01
CA GLY A 213 7.30 5.05 15.03
C GLY A 213 7.88 5.30 13.63
N PRO A 214 7.37 4.55 12.63
CA PRO A 214 7.76 4.68 11.22
C PRO A 214 7.51 6.06 10.60
N ALA A 215 6.54 6.82 11.11
CA ALA A 215 6.17 8.13 10.58
C ALA A 215 7.38 9.06 10.33
N SER A 216 7.41 9.63 9.13
CA SER A 216 8.45 10.55 8.68
C SER A 216 8.29 11.95 9.28
N TRP A 217 9.34 12.79 9.14
CA TRP A 217 9.20 14.22 9.43
C TRP A 217 8.29 14.94 8.43
N GLU A 218 8.24 14.47 7.18
CA GLU A 218 7.35 15.00 6.14
C GLU A 218 5.88 14.82 6.55
N ASN A 219 5.53 13.68 7.16
CA ASN A 219 4.18 13.44 7.69
C ASN A 219 3.81 14.45 8.79
N ALA A 220 4.77 14.81 9.66
CA ALA A 220 4.55 15.80 10.71
C ALA A 220 4.37 17.22 10.14
N GLU A 221 5.17 17.58 9.12
CA GLU A 221 5.04 18.85 8.39
C GLU A 221 3.72 18.95 7.62
N ALA A 222 3.25 17.84 7.02
CA ALA A 222 1.95 17.75 6.36
C ALA A 222 0.80 17.95 7.36
N ALA A 223 0.86 17.28 8.53
CA ALA A 223 -0.13 17.47 9.59
C ALA A 223 -0.14 18.91 10.13
N GLN A 224 1.03 19.52 10.30
CA GLN A 224 1.15 20.92 10.69
C GLN A 224 0.57 21.87 9.63
N SER A 225 0.86 21.63 8.35
CA SER A 225 0.33 22.43 7.24
C SER A 225 -1.19 22.36 7.19
N MET A 226 -1.76 21.17 7.37
CA MET A 226 -3.21 20.96 7.44
C MET A 226 -3.86 21.74 8.59
N LEU A 227 -3.20 21.79 9.77
CA LEU A 227 -3.67 22.63 10.89
C LEU A 227 -3.72 24.12 10.52
N PHE A 228 -2.70 24.62 9.82
CA PHE A 228 -2.67 26.02 9.39
C PHE A 228 -3.74 26.32 8.35
N GLU A 229 -3.89 25.50 7.33
CA GLU A 229 -4.88 25.72 6.26
C GLU A 229 -6.31 25.80 6.81
N ARG A 230 -6.70 24.82 7.64
CA ARG A 230 -8.07 24.73 8.17
C ARG A 230 -8.40 25.78 9.22
N TRP A 231 -7.48 26.08 10.14
CA TRP A 231 -7.76 26.90 11.32
C TRP A 231 -7.25 28.34 11.26
N SER A 232 -6.53 28.71 10.19
CA SER A 232 -6.26 30.13 9.88
C SER A 232 -7.46 30.81 9.19
N GLU A 233 -8.37 30.03 8.59
CA GLU A 233 -9.60 30.56 7.97
C GLU A 233 -10.66 30.92 9.02
N GLU A 234 -10.76 30.16 10.12
CA GLU A 234 -11.70 30.41 11.22
C GLU A 234 -11.34 31.65 12.07
N THR A 235 -10.08 32.11 12.04
CA THR A 235 -9.62 33.28 12.81
C THR A 235 -9.71 34.62 12.07
N ASN A 236 -10.11 34.61 10.79
CA ASN A 236 -10.25 35.81 9.96
C ASN A 236 -11.72 36.21 9.68
N CYS A 237 -12.68 35.66 10.43
CA CYS A 237 -14.10 36.05 10.43
C CYS A 237 -14.50 36.79 11.71
#